data_AF-A0A920RLD2-F1
#
_entry.id   AF-A0A920RLD2-F1
#
_cell.length_a   1.000
_cell.length_b   1.000
_cell.length_c   1.000
_cell.angle_alpha   90.00
_cell.angle_beta   90.00
_cell.angle_gamma   90.00
#
_symmetry.space_group_name_H-M   'P 1'
#
loop_
_entity.id
_entity.type
_entity.pdbx_description
1 polymer ?
#
loop_
_entity_poly.entity_id
_entity_poly.type
_entity_poly.pdbx_seq_one_letter_code
_entity_poly.pdbx_strand_id
1 'polypeptide(L)'
;MDVQEWEISFEVCLLIEGVETAVRGSVFRWTPTEEEASELFVAQWKRTFRKNKDWFADLVCEATGIEAENVPNLKPSGTSPYLEIIGVKPSKGPSDLIYHGTIWFRWSPFRNDRRG
;
A
#
# COMPACT_ATOMS: atom_id res chain seq x y z
N MET A 1 13.86 -16.80 -12.01
CA MET A 1 13.12 -16.77 -10.74
C MET A 1 11.72 -16.36 -11.11
N ASP A 2 10.74 -17.23 -10.88
CA ASP A 2 9.38 -16.99 -11.33
C ASP A 2 8.73 -15.92 -10.45
N VAL A 3 8.26 -14.85 -11.07
CA VAL A 3 7.58 -13.75 -10.40
C VAL A 3 6.13 -14.14 -10.19
N GLN A 4 5.62 -13.99 -8.97
CA GLN A 4 4.21 -14.22 -8.64
C GLN A 4 3.59 -12.97 -8.02
N GLU A 5 2.26 -12.90 -8.07
CA GLU A 5 1.50 -11.83 -7.42
C GLU A 5 1.22 -12.21 -5.96
N TRP A 6 1.54 -11.29 -5.05
CA TRP A 6 1.33 -11.38 -3.62
C TRP A 6 0.29 -10.35 -3.19
N GLU A 7 -0.75 -10.79 -2.50
CA GLU A 7 -1.67 -9.92 -1.78
C GLU A 7 -1.09 -9.67 -0.39
N ILE A 8 -0.74 -8.41 -0.10
CA ILE A 8 -0.24 -7.95 1.19
C ILE A 8 -1.40 -7.28 1.92
N SER A 9 -1.91 -7.92 2.97
CA SER A 9 -2.86 -7.34 3.91
C SER A 9 -2.11 -6.59 5.02
N PHE A 10 -2.55 -5.38 5.33
CA PHE A 10 -1.94 -4.56 6.37
C PHE A 10 -2.99 -3.75 7.13
N GLU A 11 -2.61 -3.23 8.29
CA GLU A 11 -3.42 -2.32 9.09
C GLU A 11 -2.67 -1.02 9.37
N VAL A 12 -3.43 0.06 9.45
CA VAL A 12 -2.98 1.38 9.86
C VAL A 12 -3.90 1.92 10.95
N CYS A 13 -3.35 2.69 11.87
CA CYS A 13 -4.15 3.30 12.93
C CYS A 13 -4.43 4.76 12.58
N LEU A 14 -5.69 5.17 12.62
CA LEU A 14 -6.12 6.56 12.61
C LEU A 14 -6.30 7.04 14.05
N LEU A 15 -5.94 8.30 14.31
CA LEU A 15 -6.16 8.98 15.57
C LEU A 15 -7.03 10.22 15.31
N ILE A 16 -8.34 10.06 15.43
CA ILE A 16 -9.32 11.13 15.24
C ILE A 16 -9.90 11.49 16.60
N GLU A 17 -9.76 12.75 17.02
CA GLU A 17 -10.26 13.24 18.30
C GLU A 17 -9.81 12.40 19.53
N GLY A 18 -8.63 11.78 19.45
CA GLY A 18 -8.09 10.93 20.51
C GLY A 18 -8.60 9.48 20.50
N VAL A 19 -9.43 9.10 19.53
CA VAL A 19 -9.90 7.72 19.33
C VAL A 19 -8.99 7.03 18.32
N GLU A 20 -8.40 5.90 18.73
CA GLU A 20 -7.63 5.03 17.84
C GLU A 20 -8.56 4.11 17.06
N THR A 21 -8.53 4.20 15.73
CA THR A 21 -9.29 3.34 14.82
C THR A 21 -8.32 2.59 13.93
N ALA A 22 -8.29 1.26 14.04
CA ALA A 22 -7.53 0.41 13.13
C ALA A 22 -8.31 0.26 11.82
N VAL A 23 -7.65 0.54 10.70
CA VAL A 23 -8.21 0.38 9.36
C VAL A 23 -7.36 -0.58 8.58
N ARG A 24 -8.02 -1.58 8.01
CA ARG A 24 -7.38 -2.61 7.21
C ARG A 24 -7.31 -2.17 5.75
N GLY A 25 -6.18 -2.45 5.13
CA GLY A 25 -5.97 -2.30 3.70
C GLY A 25 -5.32 -3.51 3.06
N SER A 26 -5.29 -3.51 1.74
CA SER A 26 -4.60 -4.52 0.96
C SER A 26 -3.93 -3.91 -0.26
N VAL A 27 -2.74 -4.38 -0.60
CA VAL A 27 -2.06 -4.06 -1.87
C VAL A 27 -1.53 -5.31 -2.53
N PHE A 28 -1.28 -5.23 -3.83
CA PHE A 28 -0.74 -6.33 -4.62
C PHE A 28 0.69 -6.01 -5.08
N ARG A 29 1.56 -7.01 -5.03
CA ARG A 29 2.97 -6.91 -5.43
C ARG A 29 3.42 -8.10 -6.23
N TRP A 30 4.19 -7.84 -7.29
CA TRP A 30 4.81 -8.88 -8.10
C TRP A 30 6.27 -9.02 -7.71
N THR A 31 6.58 -10.09 -6.98
CA THR A 31 7.94 -10.41 -6.55
C THR A 31 8.17 -11.91 -6.61
N PRO A 32 9.43 -12.34 -6.74
CA PRO A 32 9.79 -13.74 -6.61
C PRO A 32 9.42 -14.37 -5.26
N THR A 33 9.58 -13.64 -4.15
CA THR A 33 9.30 -14.16 -2.80
C THR A 33 8.36 -13.28 -1.99
N GLU A 34 7.80 -13.87 -0.93
CA GLU A 34 6.90 -13.22 0.03
C GLU A 34 7.63 -12.13 0.82
N GLU A 35 8.86 -12.43 1.24
CA GLU A 35 9.72 -11.52 2.00
C GLU A 35 10.04 -10.28 1.17
N GLU A 36 10.39 -10.46 -0.10
CA GLU A 36 10.66 -9.34 -1.00
C GLU A 36 9.41 -8.48 -1.23
N ALA A 37 8.22 -9.10 -1.31
CA ALA A 37 6.96 -8.38 -1.43
C ALA A 37 6.75 -7.44 -0.23
N SER A 38 6.94 -7.99 0.96
CA SER A 38 6.77 -7.31 2.25
C SER A 38 7.77 -6.18 2.44
N GLU A 39 9.05 -6.43 2.18
CA GLU A 39 10.11 -5.45 2.34
C GLU A 39 9.93 -4.27 1.37
N LEU A 40 9.63 -4.55 0.10
CA LEU A 40 9.37 -3.51 -0.90
C LEU A 40 8.11 -2.71 -0.59
N PHE A 41 7.09 -3.32 0.01
CA PHE A 41 5.91 -2.61 0.47
C PHE A 41 6.28 -1.59 1.56
N VAL A 42 6.93 -2.02 2.63
CA VAL A 42 7.31 -1.15 3.75
C VAL A 42 8.30 -0.06 3.33
N ALA A 43 9.27 -0.41 2.48
CA ALA A 43 10.26 0.56 1.98
C ALA A 43 9.60 1.69 1.18
N GLN A 44 8.67 1.35 0.30
CA GLN A 44 7.96 2.35 -0.50
C GLN A 44 6.94 3.13 0.32
N TRP A 45 6.24 2.53 1.29
CA TRP A 45 5.41 3.26 2.26
C TRP A 45 6.17 4.41 2.92
N LYS A 46 7.32 4.09 3.53
CA LYS A 46 8.20 5.07 4.20
C LYS A 46 8.72 6.13 3.22
N ARG A 47 9.08 5.71 2.00
CA ARG A 47 9.63 6.61 0.98
C ARG A 47 8.59 7.57 0.42
N THR A 48 7.39 7.10 0.07
CA THR A 48 6.31 7.94 -0.47
C THR A 48 5.89 8.97 0.57
N PHE A 49 5.69 8.54 1.82
CA PHE A 49 5.40 9.47 2.92
C PHE A 49 6.45 10.58 3.06
N ARG A 50 7.74 10.28 2.88
CA ARG A 50 8.81 11.29 2.99
C ARG A 50 8.88 12.23 1.78
N LYS A 51 8.53 11.76 0.58
CA LYS A 51 8.74 12.51 -0.66
C LYS A 51 7.54 13.31 -1.12
N ASN A 52 6.34 12.75 -1.03
CA ASN A 52 5.13 13.36 -1.57
C ASN A 52 3.93 12.95 -0.70
N LYS A 53 3.42 13.90 0.10
CA LYS A 53 2.32 13.67 1.05
C LYS A 53 0.99 13.45 0.34
N ASP A 54 0.74 14.16 -0.76
CA ASP A 54 -0.50 14.05 -1.53
C ASP A 54 -0.57 12.66 -2.17
N TRP A 55 0.52 12.21 -2.79
CA TRP A 55 0.58 10.86 -3.35
C TRP A 55 0.49 9.77 -2.27
N PHE A 56 1.06 10.03 -1.10
CA PHE A 56 0.89 9.12 0.02
C PHE A 56 -0.59 9.03 0.44
N ALA A 57 -1.32 10.15 0.45
CA ALA A 57 -2.74 10.16 0.78
C ALA A 57 -3.60 9.41 -0.24
N ASP A 58 -3.34 9.60 -1.53
CA ASP A 58 -4.01 8.84 -2.59
C ASP A 58 -3.79 7.33 -2.41
N LEU A 59 -2.54 6.93 -2.14
CA LEU A 59 -2.16 5.53 -1.94
C LEU A 59 -2.86 4.92 -0.72
N VAL A 60 -2.94 5.65 0.39
CA VAL A 60 -3.64 5.18 1.59
C VAL A 60 -5.13 5.07 1.29
N CYS A 61 -5.72 6.07 0.67
CA CYS A 61 -7.13 6.09 0.29
C CYS A 61 -7.49 4.89 -0.59
N GLU A 62 -6.72 4.63 -1.64
CA GLU A 62 -6.92 3.48 -2.53
C GLU A 62 -6.79 2.14 -1.81
N ALA A 63 -5.79 2.01 -0.93
CA ALA A 63 -5.49 0.73 -0.31
C ALA A 63 -6.38 0.39 0.90
N THR A 64 -6.95 1.41 1.57
CA THR A 64 -7.68 1.25 2.84
C THR A 64 -9.13 1.78 2.80
N GLY A 65 -9.48 2.58 1.78
CA GLY A 65 -10.77 3.28 1.69
C GLY A 65 -10.90 4.50 2.61
N ILE A 66 -9.84 4.90 3.32
CA ILE A 66 -9.83 6.10 4.16
C ILE A 66 -9.88 7.35 3.28
N GLU A 67 -10.76 8.29 3.58
CA GLU A 67 -10.80 9.57 2.87
C GLU A 67 -9.46 10.32 3.00
N ALA A 68 -9.01 10.97 1.92
CA ALA A 68 -7.70 11.64 1.88
C ALA A 68 -7.51 12.69 3.01
N GLU A 69 -8.60 13.32 3.45
CA GLU A 69 -8.61 14.28 4.57
C GLU A 69 -8.28 13.65 5.93
N ASN A 70 -8.48 12.33 6.07
CA ASN A 70 -8.19 11.57 7.29
C ASN A 70 -6.77 11.00 7.31
N VAL A 71 -6.04 11.03 6.19
CA VAL A 71 -4.65 10.55 6.11
C VAL A 71 -3.68 11.29 7.05
N PRO A 72 -3.78 12.62 7.24
CA PRO A 72 -2.97 13.33 8.23
C PRO A 72 -3.18 12.83 9.67
N ASN A 73 -4.31 12.19 9.96
CA ASN A 73 -4.65 11.65 11.27
C ASN A 73 -4.05 10.26 11.51
N LEU A 74 -3.29 9.70 10.56
CA LEU A 74 -2.63 8.41 10.79
C LEU A 74 -1.63 8.51 11.95
N LYS A 75 -1.72 7.56 12.88
CA LYS A 75 -0.86 7.44 14.05
C LYS A 75 0.60 7.41 13.60
N PRO A 76 1.45 8.34 14.05
CA PRO A 76 2.86 8.33 13.68
C PRO A 76 3.60 7.19 14.38
N SER A 77 4.55 6.57 13.67
CA SER A 77 5.55 5.65 14.21
C SER A 77 6.93 6.14 13.79
N GLY A 78 7.52 7.01 14.62
CA GLY A 78 8.80 7.65 14.33
C GLY A 78 8.73 8.57 13.12
N THR A 79 9.23 8.12 11.96
CA THR A 79 9.39 8.96 10.73
C THR A 79 8.37 8.67 9.63
N SER A 80 7.44 7.75 9.86
CA SER A 80 6.32 7.43 8.97
C SER A 80 5.10 7.04 9.79
N PRO A 81 3.90 7.01 9.20
CA PRO A 81 2.73 6.45 9.87
C PRO A 81 2.95 4.99 10.24
N TYR A 82 2.34 4.60 11.35
CA TYR A 82 2.29 3.23 11.82
C TYR A 82 1.64 2.34 10.76
N LEU A 83 2.26 1.18 10.55
CA LEU A 83 1.88 0.19 9.54
C LEU A 83 2.23 -1.17 10.11
N GLU A 84 1.25 -2.07 10.12
CA GLU A 84 1.42 -3.46 10.52
C GLU A 84 1.02 -4.38 9.37
N ILE A 85 1.91 -5.25 8.92
CA ILE A 85 1.56 -6.29 7.94
C ILE A 85 0.92 -7.43 8.72
N ILE A 86 -0.35 -7.72 8.41
CA ILE A 86 -1.14 -8.77 9.07
C ILE A 86 -1.12 -10.09 8.28
N GLY A 87 -0.69 -10.07 7.01
CA GLY A 87 -0.49 -11.29 6.24
C GLY A 87 -0.09 -11.02 4.81
N VAL A 88 0.70 -11.95 4.26
CA VAL A 88 1.04 -11.99 2.83
C VAL A 88 0.70 -13.37 2.31
N LYS A 89 0.00 -13.42 1.18
CA LYS A 89 -0.41 -14.68 0.57
C LYS A 89 -0.29 -14.57 -0.94
N PRO A 90 -0.03 -15.68 -1.65
CA PRO A 90 -0.12 -15.68 -3.09
C PRO A 90 -1.55 -15.32 -3.50
N SER A 91 -1.68 -14.31 -4.36
CA SER A 91 -2.94 -14.06 -5.05
C SER A 91 -3.22 -15.24 -5.97
N LYS A 92 -4.49 -15.65 -6.13
CA LYS A 92 -4.82 -16.80 -6.99
C LYS A 92 -4.26 -16.52 -8.40
N GLY A 93 -3.38 -17.41 -8.85
CA GLY A 93 -2.66 -17.27 -10.11
C GLY A 93 -3.57 -17.17 -11.36
N PRO A 94 -3.00 -16.75 -12.49
CA PRO A 94 -3.70 -16.15 -13.62
C PRO A 94 -4.23 -17.18 -14.62
N SER A 95 -5.23 -17.99 -14.27
CA SER A 95 -5.85 -18.87 -15.27
C SER A 95 -7.29 -18.57 -15.66
N ASP A 96 -8.16 -18.00 -14.82
CA ASP A 96 -9.60 -17.96 -15.20
C ASP A 96 -10.43 -16.77 -14.72
N LEU A 97 -9.82 -15.65 -14.29
CA LEU A 97 -10.61 -14.46 -13.95
C LEU A 97 -9.97 -13.17 -14.53
N ILE A 98 -10.58 -12.66 -15.62
CA ILE A 98 -11.08 -11.28 -15.71
C ILE A 98 -9.97 -10.20 -15.69
N TYR A 99 -9.46 -9.58 -16.78
CA TYR A 99 -10.07 -9.01 -17.99
C TYR A 99 -11.42 -8.26 -17.84
N HIS A 100 -11.80 -7.86 -16.63
CA HIS A 100 -12.76 -6.79 -16.44
C HIS A 100 -12.19 -5.71 -15.51
N GLY A 101 -11.74 -4.62 -16.14
CA GLY A 101 -12.21 -3.29 -15.79
C GLY A 101 -11.85 -2.64 -14.44
N THR A 102 -11.10 -3.28 -13.55
CA THR A 102 -10.84 -2.70 -12.21
C THR A 102 -9.36 -2.33 -12.05
N ILE A 103 -9.07 -1.10 -12.47
CA ILE A 103 -8.04 -0.19 -11.94
C ILE A 103 -6.61 -0.75 -11.80
N TRP A 104 -5.78 -0.41 -12.77
CA TRP A 104 -4.32 -0.50 -12.68
C TRP A 104 -3.75 0.50 -11.65
N PHE A 105 -3.87 0.23 -10.33
CA PHE A 105 -2.92 0.77 -9.36
C PHE A 105 -1.73 -0.15 -9.20
N ARG A 106 -0.98 -0.11 -10.30
CA ARG A 106 0.44 -0.39 -10.40
C ARG A 106 1.14 0.40 -9.28
N TRP A 107 1.45 -0.26 -8.16
CA TRP A 107 2.44 0.17 -7.16
C TRP A 107 3.85 0.20 -7.81
N SER A 108 4.01 0.81 -8.99
CA SER A 108 5.31 0.91 -9.65
C SER A 108 6.15 1.97 -8.97
N PRO A 109 7.41 1.67 -8.64
CA PRO A 109 8.36 2.66 -8.13
C PRO A 109 8.81 3.69 -9.18
N PHE A 110 8.33 3.59 -10.42
CA PHE A 110 8.73 4.42 -11.56
C PHE A 110 7.53 4.90 -12.37
N ARG A 111 6.89 6.00 -11.98
CA ARG A 111 6.51 6.99 -13.00
C ARG A 111 7.60 8.05 -12.97
N ASN A 112 8.57 7.87 -13.87
CA ASN A 112 9.54 8.90 -14.18
C ASN A 112 8.73 10.10 -14.65
N ASP A 113 8.74 11.17 -13.86
CA ASP A 113 8.24 12.47 -14.26
C ASP A 113 9.14 12.94 -15.40
N ARG A 114 8.78 12.61 -16.65
CA ARG A 114 9.24 13.33 -17.83
C ARG A 114 8.22 14.43 -18.10
N ARG A 115 8.28 15.48 -17.29
CA ARG A 115 8.09 16.84 -17.79
C ARG A 115 9.48 17.40 -18.07
N GLY A 116 9.72 17.75 -19.33
CA GLY A 116 10.99 18.30 -19.85
C GLY A 116 11.19 17.88 -21.28
#